data_AF-A0A8X8DA98-F1
#
_entry.id   AF-A0A8X8DA98-F1
#
_cell.length_a   1.000
_cell.length_b   1.000
_cell.length_c   1.000
_cell.angle_alpha   90.00
_cell.angle_beta   90.00
_cell.angle_gamma   90.00
#
_symmetry.space_group_name_H-M   'P 1'
#
loop_
_entity.id
_entity.type
_entity.pdbx_description
1 polymer ?
#
loop_
_entity_poly.entity_id
_entity_poly.type
_entity_poly.pdbx_seq_one_letter_code
_entity_poly.pdbx_strand_id
1 'polypeptide(L)'
;MRVRENRTESEEVSQILKDLGMLSIETLKRELMEANEHRDAALMEVAEMKSSLGDLRHKLEYLESYCEELKKALRQTTPAKDSLVVEKLGNFPNRVKSTDGNGENLMPVSEDAMVEGFLQIVSEARLSVKQFCKTLVGQIEETDSTLMDNLNLLLQPHKLSLNSRYSKAVLYHLEAVINQSLYQDFENSVFQKNGSPKNLDPNQDRQAQFSSFVALRNLSWSEVLRKGTKYYSEEFSKFCDQKMSSIITAMNWTRPWPEQLLQAFFVAAKCIWLLHLLAFSFNPPLGILRVEENRSFDSHFMEDMFMNRQRSLGPSRVKIMVMPGFYVQDRVLRCKVLCRHKSVP
;
A
#
# COMPACT_ATOMS: atom_id res chain seq x y z
N MET A 1 37.07 -75.46 17.62
CA MET A 1 36.12 -74.43 18.10
C MET A 1 36.13 -73.29 17.07
N ARG A 2 34.96 -72.73 16.71
CA ARG A 2 34.70 -71.57 15.83
C ARG A 2 34.84 -71.72 14.30
N VAL A 3 33.78 -72.21 13.63
CA VAL A 3 33.40 -71.79 12.26
C VAL A 3 31.86 -71.93 12.07
N ARG A 4 31.04 -71.43 13.00
CA ARG A 4 29.56 -71.46 12.85
C ARG A 4 28.82 -70.15 13.15
N GLU A 5 29.47 -69.10 13.60
CA GLU A 5 28.79 -67.82 13.93
C GLU A 5 28.66 -66.84 12.75
N ASN A 6 29.59 -66.80 11.79
CA ASN A 6 29.58 -65.76 10.74
C ASN A 6 28.54 -65.93 9.62
N ARG A 7 27.87 -67.09 9.49
CA ARG A 7 26.96 -67.35 8.35
C ARG A 7 25.54 -66.81 8.61
N THR A 8 25.10 -66.86 9.86
CA THR A 8 23.81 -66.34 10.33
C THR A 8 23.76 -64.81 10.33
N GLU A 9 24.85 -64.14 10.72
CA GLU A 9 24.93 -62.68 10.71
C GLU A 9 24.87 -62.08 9.29
N SER A 10 25.45 -62.77 8.30
CA SER A 10 25.43 -62.31 6.91
C SER A 10 24.04 -62.40 6.25
N GLU A 11 23.21 -63.36 6.65
CA GLU A 11 21.84 -63.52 6.14
C GLU A 11 20.89 -62.50 6.80
N GLU A 12 21.05 -62.22 8.10
CA GLU A 12 20.31 -61.17 8.81
C GLU A 12 20.63 -59.77 8.27
N VAL A 13 21.91 -59.46 8.02
CA VAL A 13 22.31 -58.16 7.45
C VAL A 13 21.76 -57.98 6.02
N SER A 14 21.70 -59.05 5.22
CA SER A 14 21.10 -59.00 3.88
C SER A 14 19.59 -58.77 3.92
N GLN A 15 18.90 -59.35 4.91
CA GLN A 15 17.47 -59.16 5.11
C GLN A 15 17.14 -57.73 5.57
N ILE A 16 17.91 -57.19 6.52
CA ILE A 16 17.76 -55.81 7.01
C ILE A 16 17.99 -54.78 5.90
N LEU A 17 18.97 -55.01 5.00
CA LEU A 17 19.24 -54.11 3.88
C LEU A 17 18.09 -54.08 2.86
N LYS A 18 17.42 -55.22 2.63
CA LYS A 18 16.24 -55.31 1.77
C LYS A 18 15.02 -54.66 2.40
N ASP A 19 14.81 -54.87 3.69
CA ASP A 19 13.68 -54.28 4.43
C ASP A 19 13.83 -52.75 4.53
N LEU A 20 15.06 -52.24 4.72
CA LEU A 20 15.36 -50.81 4.68
C LEU A 20 15.19 -50.20 3.28
N GLY A 21 15.56 -50.94 2.23
CA GLY A 21 15.35 -50.54 0.83
C GLY A 21 13.88 -50.50 0.44
N MET A 22 13.06 -51.47 0.89
CA MET A 22 11.61 -51.48 0.69
C MET A 22 10.97 -50.29 1.42
N LEU A 23 11.24 -50.11 2.72
CA LEU A 23 10.72 -48.97 3.50
C LEU A 23 11.01 -47.60 2.84
N SER A 24 12.17 -47.43 2.21
CA SER A 24 12.51 -46.23 1.44
C SER A 24 11.66 -46.06 0.17
N ILE A 25 11.45 -47.14 -0.59
CA ILE A 25 10.62 -47.14 -1.80
C ILE A 25 9.14 -46.89 -1.47
N GLU A 26 8.61 -47.51 -0.41
CA GLU A 26 7.24 -47.28 0.04
C GLU A 26 7.03 -45.83 0.51
N THR A 27 8.04 -45.23 1.14
CA THR A 27 7.99 -43.82 1.57
C THR A 27 7.97 -42.88 0.36
N LEU A 28 8.87 -43.09 -0.61
CA LEU A 28 8.90 -42.31 -1.85
C LEU A 28 7.60 -42.44 -2.65
N LYS A 29 6.99 -43.63 -2.68
CA LYS A 29 5.70 -43.86 -3.34
C LYS A 29 4.56 -43.10 -2.68
N ARG A 30 4.58 -42.97 -1.35
CA ARG A 30 3.61 -42.18 -0.58
C ARG A 30 3.79 -40.69 -0.86
N GLU A 31 5.02 -40.18 -0.79
CA GLU A 31 5.32 -38.78 -1.09
C GLU A 31 4.92 -38.41 -2.53
N LEU A 32 5.14 -39.30 -3.49
CA LEU A 32 4.71 -39.08 -4.88
C LEU A 32 3.18 -39.03 -5.02
N MET A 33 2.45 -39.83 -4.25
CA MET A 33 0.98 -39.81 -4.23
C MET A 33 0.47 -38.50 -3.64
N GLU A 34 1.00 -38.08 -2.50
CA GLU A 34 0.65 -36.81 -1.84
C GLU A 34 0.98 -35.60 -2.73
N ALA A 35 2.14 -35.62 -3.40
CA ALA A 35 2.52 -34.57 -4.35
C ALA A 35 1.57 -34.50 -5.56
N ASN A 36 1.08 -35.64 -6.05
CA ASN A 36 0.10 -35.68 -7.13
C ASN A 36 -1.27 -35.16 -6.69
N GLU A 37 -1.72 -35.51 -5.48
CA GLU A 37 -2.97 -34.98 -4.92
C GLU A 37 -2.91 -33.46 -4.74
N HIS A 38 -1.79 -32.94 -4.22
CA HIS A 38 -1.58 -31.49 -4.12
C HIS A 38 -1.56 -30.81 -5.50
N ARG A 39 -0.91 -31.43 -6.50
CA ARG A 39 -0.89 -30.92 -7.88
C ARG A 39 -2.31 -30.86 -8.47
N ASP A 40 -3.11 -31.90 -8.27
CA ASP A 40 -4.48 -31.97 -8.81
C ASP A 40 -5.42 -30.99 -8.08
N ALA A 41 -5.28 -30.82 -6.77
CA ALA A 41 -6.00 -29.80 -6.02
C ALA A 41 -5.68 -28.38 -6.52
N ALA A 42 -4.39 -28.07 -6.73
CA ALA A 42 -3.97 -26.78 -7.27
C ALA A 42 -4.50 -26.54 -8.70
N LEU A 43 -4.56 -27.58 -9.54
CA LEU A 43 -5.15 -27.46 -10.88
C LEU A 43 -6.65 -27.17 -10.84
N MET A 44 -7.37 -27.76 -9.88
CA MET A 44 -8.79 -27.47 -9.68
C MET A 44 -9.03 -26.02 -9.24
N GLU A 45 -8.22 -25.49 -8.31
CA GLU A 45 -8.29 -24.08 -7.90
C GLU A 45 -8.00 -23.13 -9.06
N VAL A 46 -7.02 -23.46 -9.91
CA VAL A 46 -6.71 -22.66 -11.12
C VAL A 46 -7.88 -22.69 -12.12
N ALA A 47 -8.55 -23.83 -12.27
CA ALA A 47 -9.72 -23.93 -13.14
C ALA A 47 -10.89 -23.07 -12.64
N GLU A 48 -11.16 -23.08 -11.33
CA GLU A 48 -12.19 -22.23 -10.70
C GLU A 48 -11.86 -20.75 -10.83
N MET A 49 -10.59 -20.37 -10.59
CA MET A 49 -10.12 -19.00 -10.76
C MET A 49 -10.26 -18.53 -12.22
N LYS A 50 -9.95 -19.40 -13.18
CA LYS A 50 -10.12 -19.11 -14.61
C LYS A 50 -11.58 -18.91 -14.99
N SER A 51 -12.50 -19.68 -14.41
CA SER A 51 -13.95 -19.48 -14.58
C SER A 51 -14.37 -18.11 -14.03
N SER A 52 -13.96 -17.79 -12.80
CA SER A 52 -14.27 -16.51 -12.14
C SER A 52 -13.73 -15.31 -12.92
N LEU A 53 -12.54 -15.44 -13.50
CA LEU A 53 -11.95 -14.41 -14.38
C LEU A 53 -12.77 -14.24 -15.67
N GLY A 54 -13.29 -15.34 -16.22
CA GLY A 54 -14.22 -15.32 -17.34
C GLY A 54 -15.47 -14.51 -17.02
N ASP A 55 -16.11 -14.78 -15.89
CA ASP A 55 -17.31 -14.04 -15.46
C ASP A 55 -17.02 -12.55 -15.25
N LEU A 56 -15.88 -12.21 -14.66
CA LEU A 56 -15.46 -10.84 -14.46
C LEU A 56 -15.22 -10.12 -15.80
N ARG A 57 -14.62 -10.81 -16.78
CA ARG A 57 -14.43 -10.28 -18.13
C ARG A 57 -15.77 -9.94 -18.80
N HIS A 58 -16.76 -10.83 -18.71
CA HIS A 58 -18.10 -10.54 -19.26
C HIS A 58 -18.75 -9.33 -18.55
N LYS A 59 -18.59 -9.20 -17.23
CA LYS A 59 -19.08 -8.02 -16.49
C LYS A 59 -18.39 -6.73 -16.92
N LEU A 60 -17.09 -6.77 -17.22
CA LEU A 60 -16.35 -5.63 -17.74
C LEU A 60 -16.82 -5.25 -19.15
N GLU A 61 -16.98 -6.21 -20.05
CA GLU A 61 -17.51 -5.99 -21.40
C GLU A 61 -18.94 -5.40 -21.34
N TYR A 62 -19.78 -5.87 -20.41
CA TYR A 62 -21.10 -5.28 -20.15
C TYR A 62 -21.01 -3.82 -19.66
N LEU A 63 -20.15 -3.52 -18.69
CA LEU A 63 -19.98 -2.16 -18.17
C LEU A 63 -19.42 -1.21 -19.23
N GLU A 64 -18.53 -1.69 -20.11
CA GLU A 64 -18.00 -0.93 -21.23
C GLU A 64 -19.11 -0.59 -22.23
N SER A 65 -19.94 -1.57 -22.61
CA SER A 65 -21.14 -1.36 -23.42
C SER A 65 -22.08 -0.33 -22.80
N TYR A 66 -22.36 -0.46 -21.49
CA TYR A 66 -23.23 0.46 -20.77
C TYR A 66 -22.67 1.89 -20.73
N CYS A 67 -21.36 2.05 -20.53
CA CYS A 67 -20.70 3.35 -20.61
C CYS A 67 -20.80 3.96 -22.00
N GLU A 68 -20.66 3.17 -23.08
CA GLU A 68 -20.82 3.66 -24.45
C GLU A 68 -22.28 4.07 -24.76
N GLU A 69 -23.26 3.32 -24.27
CA GLU A 69 -24.67 3.72 -24.36
C GLU A 69 -24.94 5.03 -23.62
N LEU A 70 -24.39 5.19 -22.41
CA LEU A 70 -24.52 6.41 -21.62
C LEU A 70 -23.84 7.61 -22.32
N LYS A 71 -22.65 7.42 -22.92
CA LYS A 71 -21.98 8.44 -23.75
C LYS A 71 -22.82 8.82 -24.96
N LYS A 72 -23.45 7.84 -25.62
CA LYS A 72 -24.33 8.09 -26.76
C LYS A 72 -25.57 8.88 -26.36
N ALA A 73 -26.20 8.53 -25.23
CA ALA A 73 -27.33 9.26 -24.67
C ALA A 73 -26.94 10.71 -24.31
N LEU A 74 -25.77 10.91 -23.70
CA LEU A 74 -25.24 12.23 -23.38
C LEU A 74 -25.05 13.10 -24.64
N ARG A 75 -24.49 12.53 -25.72
CA ARG A 75 -24.35 13.23 -27.01
C ARG A 75 -25.69 13.59 -27.66
N GLN A 76 -26.73 12.81 -27.42
CA GLN A 76 -28.08 13.09 -27.92
C GLN A 76 -28.80 14.20 -27.12
N THR A 77 -28.41 14.41 -25.86
CA THR A 77 -28.96 15.48 -25.01
C THR A 77 -28.28 16.85 -25.18
N THR A 78 -27.12 16.90 -25.86
CA THR A 78 -26.45 18.16 -26.19
C THR A 78 -26.78 18.56 -27.64
N PRO A 79 -27.55 19.63 -27.91
CA PRO A 79 -27.71 20.10 -29.29
C PRO A 79 -26.38 20.63 -29.83
N ALA A 80 -26.08 20.20 -31.05
CA ALA A 80 -24.86 20.39 -31.80
C ALA A 80 -24.27 21.81 -31.78
N LYS A 81 -22.95 21.88 -31.57
CA LYS A 81 -22.08 22.85 -32.24
C LYS A 81 -21.04 22.05 -33.03
N ASP A 82 -21.49 21.45 -34.12
CA ASP A 82 -20.64 20.81 -35.11
C ASP A 82 -20.35 21.76 -36.27
N SER A 83 -19.08 21.83 -36.67
CA SER A 83 -18.54 22.18 -37.99
C SER A 83 -17.10 22.69 -37.79
N LEU A 84 -16.00 22.14 -38.32
CA LEU A 84 -15.77 21.22 -39.44
C LEU A 84 -14.30 20.69 -39.33
N VAL A 85 -14.14 19.42 -39.72
CA VAL A 85 -13.07 18.87 -40.59
C VAL A 85 -11.64 18.63 -40.05
N VAL A 86 -11.29 17.34 -40.21
CA VAL A 86 -10.01 16.64 -40.19
C VAL A 86 -9.05 17.13 -41.29
N GLU A 87 -7.80 17.53 -40.96
CA GLU A 87 -6.52 16.94 -41.44
C GLU A 87 -5.27 17.81 -41.13
N LYS A 88 -4.16 17.12 -40.81
CA LYS A 88 -2.72 17.47 -40.98
C LYS A 88 -2.03 18.55 -40.11
N LEU A 89 -1.10 18.03 -39.30
CA LEU A 89 0.31 18.44 -39.08
C LEU A 89 0.75 19.86 -39.48
N GLY A 90 1.24 20.63 -38.49
CA GLY A 90 2.33 21.61 -38.68
C GLY A 90 2.01 23.09 -38.40
N ASN A 91 2.71 23.63 -37.40
CA ASN A 91 3.09 25.03 -37.15
C ASN A 91 2.06 26.09 -36.71
N PHE A 92 2.43 26.73 -35.58
CA PHE A 92 2.02 28.05 -35.08
C PHE A 92 2.09 29.15 -36.16
N PRO A 93 1.24 30.20 -36.11
CA PRO A 93 1.50 31.36 -35.23
C PRO A 93 0.28 32.07 -34.59
N ASN A 94 0.61 32.89 -33.57
CA ASN A 94 -0.19 33.87 -32.81
C ASN A 94 -1.26 34.64 -33.62
N ARG A 95 -2.41 34.96 -32.97
CA ARG A 95 -2.77 36.28 -32.37
C ARG A 95 -4.31 36.56 -32.42
N VAL A 96 -4.85 36.89 -31.23
CA VAL A 96 -6.06 37.72 -30.92
C VAL A 96 -7.46 37.22 -31.33
N LYS A 97 -8.30 36.89 -30.34
CA LYS A 97 -9.43 37.76 -29.93
C LYS A 97 -10.11 37.28 -28.65
N SER A 98 -10.12 38.19 -27.70
CA SER A 98 -10.90 38.26 -26.47
C SER A 98 -12.41 38.16 -26.74
N THR A 99 -13.09 37.26 -26.02
CA THR A 99 -14.51 37.40 -25.66
C THR A 99 -14.78 36.54 -24.42
N ASP A 100 -15.16 37.20 -23.31
CA ASP A 100 -15.86 36.73 -22.11
C ASP A 100 -15.45 35.36 -21.52
N GLY A 101 -14.75 35.27 -20.38
CA GLY A 101 -15.19 35.81 -19.10
C GLY A 101 -15.92 34.73 -18.29
N ASN A 102 -15.16 34.03 -17.42
CA ASN A 102 -15.64 33.28 -16.23
C ASN A 102 -15.88 31.75 -16.30
N GLY A 103 -15.19 31.00 -17.18
CA GLY A 103 -15.25 29.52 -17.19
C GLY A 103 -13.98 28.76 -16.76
N GLU A 104 -12.84 29.44 -16.59
CA GLU A 104 -11.52 28.79 -16.65
C GLU A 104 -10.93 28.34 -15.30
N ASN A 105 -11.65 28.51 -14.18
CA ASN A 105 -11.14 28.21 -12.83
C ASN A 105 -11.87 27.06 -12.12
N LEU A 106 -12.65 26.26 -12.84
CA LEU A 106 -13.32 25.10 -12.27
C LEU A 106 -12.41 23.87 -12.35
N MET A 107 -12.40 23.07 -11.27
CA MET A 107 -11.71 21.79 -11.28
C MET A 107 -12.21 20.92 -12.45
N PRO A 108 -11.32 20.16 -13.11
CA PRO A 108 -11.70 19.37 -14.29
C PRO A 108 -12.59 18.16 -13.96
N VAL A 109 -12.81 17.88 -12.67
CA VAL A 109 -13.60 16.77 -12.16
C VAL A 109 -14.58 17.28 -11.09
N SER A 110 -15.71 16.59 -10.94
CA SER A 110 -16.70 16.91 -9.90
C SER A 110 -16.12 16.69 -8.51
N GLU A 111 -16.74 17.33 -7.51
CA GLU A 111 -16.33 17.20 -6.12
C GLU A 111 -16.50 15.75 -5.62
N ASP A 112 -17.57 15.06 -6.01
CA ASP A 112 -17.80 13.66 -5.67
C ASP A 112 -16.70 12.75 -6.24
N ALA A 113 -16.30 12.96 -7.51
CA ALA A 113 -15.22 12.20 -8.12
C ALA A 113 -13.86 12.45 -7.44
N MET A 114 -13.62 13.68 -6.97
CA MET A 114 -12.45 14.02 -6.17
C MET A 114 -12.45 13.27 -4.83
N VAL A 115 -13.59 13.21 -4.14
CA VAL A 115 -13.75 12.49 -2.87
C VAL A 115 -13.51 11.00 -3.07
N GLU A 116 -14.13 10.38 -4.07
CA GLU A 116 -13.92 8.97 -4.40
C GLU A 116 -12.46 8.67 -4.72
N GLY A 117 -11.84 9.52 -5.56
CA GLY A 117 -10.42 9.43 -5.87
C GLY A 117 -9.54 9.53 -4.62
N PHE A 118 -9.83 10.46 -3.72
CA PHE A 118 -9.11 10.60 -2.47
C PHE A 118 -9.24 9.35 -1.59
N LEU A 119 -10.45 8.83 -1.39
CA LEU A 119 -10.69 7.63 -0.59
C LEU A 119 -9.99 6.39 -1.18
N GLN A 120 -9.96 6.27 -2.50
CA GLN A 120 -9.24 5.21 -3.19
C GLN A 120 -7.73 5.30 -2.91
N ILE A 121 -7.13 6.50 -3.07
CA ILE A 121 -5.71 6.70 -2.80
C ILE A 121 -5.37 6.49 -1.31
N VAL A 122 -6.28 6.83 -0.37
CA VAL A 122 -6.07 6.47 1.05
C VAL A 122 -6.00 4.96 1.22
N SER A 123 -6.90 4.20 0.59
CA SER A 123 -6.85 2.73 0.64
C SER A 123 -5.55 2.18 0.05
N GLU A 124 -5.11 2.71 -1.09
CA GLU A 124 -3.83 2.31 -1.72
C GLU A 124 -2.62 2.67 -0.85
N ALA A 125 -2.58 3.85 -0.25
CA ALA A 125 -1.54 4.26 0.70
C ALA A 125 -1.49 3.32 1.91
N ARG A 126 -2.64 2.94 2.46
CA ARG A 126 -2.73 2.01 3.58
C ARG A 126 -2.22 0.62 3.22
N LEU A 127 -2.60 0.10 2.05
CA LEU A 127 -2.17 -1.22 1.58
C LEU A 127 -0.68 -1.26 1.23
N SER A 128 -0.18 -0.22 0.57
CA SER A 128 1.23 -0.11 0.18
C SER A 128 2.17 0.01 1.38
N VAL A 129 1.82 0.79 2.41
CA VAL A 129 2.60 0.83 3.67
C VAL A 129 2.62 -0.52 4.36
N LYS A 130 1.48 -1.22 4.42
CA LYS A 130 1.40 -2.57 4.97
C LYS A 130 2.30 -3.54 4.20
N GLN A 131 2.30 -3.46 2.87
CA GLN A 131 3.17 -4.30 2.04
C GLN A 131 4.65 -3.95 2.22
N PHE A 132 4.99 -2.66 2.30
CA PHE A 132 6.34 -2.21 2.59
C PHE A 132 6.83 -2.72 3.95
N CYS A 133 6.01 -2.67 5.00
CA CYS A 133 6.36 -3.22 6.31
C CYS A 133 6.60 -4.74 6.24
N LYS A 134 5.81 -5.49 5.47
CA LYS A 134 6.04 -6.93 5.26
C LYS A 134 7.36 -7.20 4.54
N THR A 135 7.64 -6.49 3.44
CA THR A 135 8.89 -6.63 2.70
C THR A 135 10.08 -6.28 3.60
N LEU A 136 9.97 -5.20 4.37
CA LEU A 136 10.99 -4.77 5.32
C LEU A 136 11.31 -5.87 6.34
N VAL A 137 10.26 -6.43 6.95
CA VAL A 137 10.39 -7.55 7.90
C VAL A 137 11.08 -8.74 7.24
N GLY A 138 10.65 -9.16 6.05
CA GLY A 138 11.29 -10.26 5.32
C GLY A 138 12.78 -10.03 5.05
N GLN A 139 13.20 -8.80 4.78
CA GLN A 139 14.63 -8.48 4.56
C GLN A 139 15.48 -8.55 5.84
N ILE A 140 14.88 -8.34 7.01
CA ILE A 140 15.59 -8.49 8.30
C ILE A 140 15.82 -9.98 8.60
N GLU A 141 14.86 -10.84 8.25
CA GLU A 141 14.95 -12.29 8.44
C GLU A 141 16.11 -12.93 7.67
N GLU A 142 16.35 -12.45 6.46
CA GLU A 142 17.35 -13.02 5.56
C GLU A 142 18.80 -12.64 5.94
N THR A 143 19.01 -11.56 6.71
CA THR A 143 20.28 -10.82 6.56
C THR A 143 21.01 -10.35 7.83
N ASP A 144 20.40 -10.20 9.02
CA ASP A 144 21.15 -9.72 10.22
C ASP A 144 20.44 -9.82 11.58
N SER A 145 21.15 -10.29 12.63
CA SER A 145 20.70 -10.19 14.03
C SER A 145 20.74 -8.76 14.59
N THR A 146 21.62 -7.91 14.07
CA THR A 146 21.83 -6.52 14.56
C THR A 146 20.64 -5.61 14.23
N LEU A 147 20.05 -5.75 13.03
CA LEU A 147 18.85 -5.01 12.64
C LEU A 147 17.63 -5.47 13.46
N MET A 148 17.55 -6.76 13.75
CA MET A 148 16.53 -7.31 14.63
C MET A 148 16.62 -6.68 16.03
N ASP A 149 17.84 -6.51 16.58
CA ASP A 149 18.06 -5.86 17.86
C ASP A 149 17.65 -4.38 17.85
N ASN A 150 18.01 -3.62 16.81
CA ASN A 150 17.60 -2.21 16.67
C ASN A 150 16.07 -2.05 16.64
N LEU A 151 15.37 -2.94 15.94
CA LEU A 151 13.90 -2.91 15.89
C LEU A 151 13.27 -3.38 17.19
N ASN A 152 13.87 -4.36 17.86
CA ASN A 152 13.47 -4.74 19.21
C ASN A 152 13.60 -3.54 20.16
N LEU A 153 14.62 -2.69 20.05
CA LEU A 153 14.73 -1.46 20.84
C LEU A 153 13.58 -0.47 20.56
N LEU A 154 13.12 -0.32 19.32
CA LEU A 154 11.94 0.50 18.99
C LEU A 154 10.64 -0.07 19.56
N LEU A 155 10.55 -1.40 19.66
CA LEU A 155 9.38 -2.11 20.14
C LEU A 155 9.37 -2.29 21.68
N GLN A 156 10.53 -2.22 22.34
CA GLN A 156 10.68 -2.40 23.78
C GLN A 156 9.80 -1.47 24.63
N PRO A 157 9.69 -0.15 24.35
CA PRO A 157 8.78 0.75 25.09
C PRO A 157 7.32 0.27 25.08
N HIS A 158 6.95 -0.51 24.06
CA HIS A 158 5.62 -1.04 23.87
C HIS A 158 5.44 -2.47 24.41
N LYS A 159 6.46 -3.00 25.11
CA LYS A 159 6.56 -4.38 25.62
C LYS A 159 6.40 -5.44 24.52
N LEU A 160 6.91 -5.14 23.33
CA LEU A 160 6.89 -6.04 22.18
C LEU A 160 8.30 -6.49 21.82
N SER A 161 8.40 -7.67 21.23
CA SER A 161 9.63 -8.20 20.66
C SER A 161 9.31 -8.93 19.35
N LEU A 162 10.21 -8.79 18.38
CA LEU A 162 10.20 -9.54 17.12
C LEU A 162 10.37 -11.05 17.33
N ASN A 163 10.90 -11.47 18.50
CA ASN A 163 11.06 -12.88 18.87
C ASN A 163 9.70 -13.60 19.00
N SER A 164 8.64 -12.86 19.35
CA SER A 164 7.27 -13.36 19.23
C SER A 164 6.86 -13.25 17.75
N ARG A 165 7.19 -14.29 16.98
CA ARG A 165 6.96 -14.45 15.53
C ARG A 165 5.80 -13.61 14.98
N TYR A 166 6.13 -12.63 14.12
CA TYR A 166 5.23 -11.86 13.22
C TYR A 166 3.81 -11.61 13.73
N SER A 167 3.68 -11.26 15.01
CA SER A 167 2.35 -11.01 15.54
C SER A 167 1.74 -9.81 14.83
N LYS A 168 0.42 -9.83 14.67
CA LYS A 168 -0.34 -8.69 14.16
C LYS A 168 0.00 -7.39 14.93
N ALA A 169 0.38 -7.51 16.20
CA ALA A 169 0.84 -6.40 17.03
C ALA A 169 2.15 -5.78 16.54
N VAL A 170 3.16 -6.60 16.24
CA VAL A 170 4.45 -6.15 15.72
C VAL A 170 4.26 -5.39 14.41
N LEU A 171 3.51 -5.97 13.46
CA LEU A 171 3.25 -5.33 12.17
C LEU A 171 2.56 -3.98 12.33
N TYR A 172 1.58 -3.85 13.23
CA TYR A 172 0.93 -2.56 13.48
C TYR A 172 1.82 -1.52 14.15
N HIS A 173 2.79 -1.91 14.98
CA HIS A 173 3.74 -0.94 15.52
C HIS A 173 4.75 -0.51 14.46
N LEU A 174 5.19 -1.41 13.58
CA LEU A 174 6.01 -1.04 12.42
C LEU A 174 5.26 -0.12 11.48
N GLU A 175 4.01 -0.44 11.12
CA GLU A 175 3.14 0.42 10.33
C GLU A 175 3.00 1.82 10.98
N ALA A 176 2.88 1.89 12.31
CA ALA A 176 2.80 3.16 13.03
C ALA A 176 4.08 4.00 12.88
N VAL A 177 5.27 3.40 13.07
CA VAL A 177 6.56 4.09 12.93
C VAL A 177 6.76 4.57 11.49
N ILE A 178 6.48 3.71 10.50
CA ILE A 178 6.60 4.07 9.09
C ILE A 178 5.61 5.18 8.71
N ASN A 179 4.35 5.08 9.13
CA ASN A 179 3.37 6.14 8.86
C ASN A 179 3.75 7.45 9.56
N GLN A 180 4.33 7.41 10.76
CA GLN A 180 4.83 8.62 11.41
C GLN A 180 5.90 9.32 10.55
N SER A 181 6.87 8.59 10.00
CA SER A 181 7.87 9.17 9.10
C SER A 181 7.26 9.67 7.79
N LEU A 182 6.45 8.85 7.11
CA LEU A 182 5.92 9.17 5.78
C LEU A 182 4.92 10.34 5.80
N TYR A 183 4.09 10.44 6.84
CA TYR A 183 3.12 11.53 7.00
C TYR A 183 3.66 12.73 7.79
N GLN A 184 4.92 12.74 8.21
CA GLN A 184 5.52 13.90 8.87
C GLN A 184 5.40 15.15 7.98
N ASP A 185 4.96 16.28 8.54
CA ASP A 185 4.78 17.57 7.87
C ASP A 185 3.74 17.57 6.72
N PHE A 186 2.72 16.70 6.77
CA PHE A 186 1.64 16.66 5.79
C PHE A 186 0.79 17.94 5.73
N GLU A 187 0.76 18.75 6.78
CA GLU A 187 -0.14 19.90 6.98
C GLU A 187 0.13 21.10 6.07
N ASN A 188 1.25 21.12 5.35
CA ASN A 188 1.61 22.17 4.39
C ASN A 188 1.79 21.57 2.99
N SER A 189 1.70 22.41 1.97
CA SER A 189 1.70 22.00 0.56
C SER A 189 3.04 21.48 0.02
N VAL A 190 4.09 21.35 0.85
CA VAL A 190 5.44 20.95 0.41
C VAL A 190 6.11 19.90 1.31
N PHE A 191 5.41 19.32 2.28
CA PHE A 191 5.97 18.36 3.26
C PHE A 191 7.15 18.90 4.08
N GLN A 192 7.10 20.16 4.52
CA GLN A 192 8.15 20.79 5.34
C GLN A 192 7.56 21.55 6.53
N LYS A 193 8.19 21.45 7.70
CA LYS A 193 7.73 22.08 8.96
C LYS A 193 7.24 23.54 8.85
N ASN A 194 7.85 24.35 7.97
CA ASN A 194 7.46 25.75 7.69
C ASN A 194 7.25 26.00 6.18
N GLY A 195 6.71 25.00 5.48
CA GLY A 195 6.48 25.06 4.04
C GLY A 195 5.41 26.10 3.66
N SER A 196 5.65 26.87 2.61
CA SER A 196 4.68 27.80 2.05
C SER A 196 4.18 27.33 0.67
N PRO A 197 2.93 27.66 0.29
CA PRO A 197 2.45 27.47 -1.07
C PRO A 197 3.38 28.14 -2.08
N LYS A 198 3.55 27.50 -3.23
CA LYS A 198 4.34 28.08 -4.33
C LYS A 198 3.56 29.19 -5.01
N ASN A 199 2.26 28.98 -5.19
CA ASN A 199 1.36 29.95 -5.79
C ASN A 199 0.64 30.72 -4.68
N LEU A 200 0.59 32.05 -4.82
CA LEU A 200 -0.12 32.91 -3.86
C LEU A 200 -1.64 32.87 -4.06
N ASP A 201 -2.09 32.57 -5.28
CA ASP A 201 -3.51 32.38 -5.59
C ASP A 201 -3.95 30.94 -5.23
N PRO A 202 -4.88 30.77 -4.28
CA PRO A 202 -5.36 29.45 -3.86
C PRO A 202 -5.96 28.62 -4.99
N ASN A 203 -6.60 29.25 -5.99
CA ASN A 203 -7.20 28.53 -7.12
C ASN A 203 -6.14 28.01 -8.09
N GLN A 204 -5.08 28.78 -8.32
CA GLN A 204 -3.95 28.32 -9.13
C GLN A 204 -3.18 27.23 -8.40
N ASP A 205 -2.99 27.35 -7.08
CA ASP A 205 -2.28 26.34 -6.30
C ASP A 205 -3.00 24.99 -6.37
N ARG A 206 -4.29 24.94 -6.04
CA ARG A 206 -5.07 23.69 -6.08
C ARG A 206 -5.07 23.03 -7.47
N GLN A 207 -5.11 23.83 -8.54
CA GLN A 207 -5.08 23.31 -9.91
C GLN A 207 -3.69 22.75 -10.27
N ALA A 208 -2.62 23.39 -9.78
CA ALA A 208 -1.26 22.88 -9.92
C ALA A 208 -1.07 21.55 -9.17
N GLN A 209 -1.58 21.44 -7.93
CA GLN A 209 -1.55 20.19 -7.16
C GLN A 209 -2.26 19.05 -7.90
N PHE A 210 -3.46 19.32 -8.45
CA PHE A 210 -4.21 18.32 -9.21
C PHE A 210 -3.49 17.91 -10.51
N SER A 211 -2.90 18.88 -11.21
CA SER A 211 -2.13 18.61 -12.42
C SER A 211 -0.92 17.72 -12.13
N SER A 212 -0.21 17.99 -11.03
CA SER A 212 0.88 17.13 -10.55
C SER A 212 0.38 15.74 -10.16
N PHE A 213 -0.80 15.62 -9.56
CA PHE A 213 -1.41 14.33 -9.23
C PHE A 213 -1.64 13.50 -10.49
N VAL A 214 -2.28 14.08 -11.51
CA VAL A 214 -2.56 13.41 -12.79
C VAL A 214 -1.26 12.96 -13.46
N ALA A 215 -0.23 13.81 -13.48
CA ALA A 215 1.06 13.50 -14.09
C ALA A 215 1.79 12.31 -13.42
N LEU A 216 1.66 12.19 -12.09
CA LEU A 216 2.39 11.19 -11.31
C LEU A 216 1.58 9.90 -11.05
N ARG A 217 0.25 9.93 -11.18
CA ARG A 217 -0.63 8.78 -10.83
C ARG A 217 -0.21 7.48 -11.51
N ASN A 218 0.21 7.54 -12.77
CA ASN A 218 0.56 6.36 -13.57
C ASN A 218 2.07 6.03 -13.58
N LEU A 219 2.89 6.77 -12.83
CA LEU A 219 4.34 6.55 -12.79
C LEU A 219 4.69 5.16 -12.25
N SER A 220 5.33 4.32 -13.05
CA SER A 220 5.67 2.94 -12.68
C SER A 220 7.08 2.81 -12.08
N TRP A 221 7.33 1.72 -11.35
CA TRP A 221 8.68 1.41 -10.84
C TRP A 221 9.70 1.25 -11.97
N SER A 222 9.34 0.57 -13.05
CA SER A 222 10.21 0.36 -14.22
C SER A 222 10.64 1.67 -14.88
N GLU A 223 9.77 2.68 -14.89
CA GLU A 223 10.09 4.02 -15.37
C GLU A 223 11.09 4.73 -14.45
N VAL A 224 10.89 4.62 -13.14
CA VAL A 224 11.78 5.20 -12.14
C VAL A 224 13.16 4.54 -12.17
N LEU A 225 13.24 3.22 -12.33
CA LEU A 225 14.52 2.52 -12.52
C LEU A 225 15.29 3.04 -13.73
N ARG A 226 14.58 3.41 -14.81
CA ARG A 226 15.20 3.85 -16.06
C ARG A 226 15.62 5.33 -16.06
N LYS A 227 14.81 6.22 -15.46
CA LYS A 227 15.01 7.67 -15.55
C LYS A 227 15.21 8.39 -14.21
N GLY A 228 14.97 7.70 -13.10
CA GLY A 228 14.93 8.29 -11.76
C GLY A 228 13.65 9.09 -11.48
N THR A 229 13.32 9.27 -10.20
CA THR A 229 12.16 10.07 -9.75
C THR A 229 12.29 11.55 -10.12
N LYS A 230 13.51 12.10 -10.03
CA LYS A 230 13.82 13.52 -10.35
C LYS A 230 13.44 13.93 -11.77
N TYR A 231 13.48 13.00 -12.74
CA TYR A 231 13.05 13.27 -14.11
C TYR A 231 11.56 13.64 -14.20
N TYR A 232 10.74 13.06 -13.33
CA TYR A 232 9.29 13.24 -13.34
C TYR A 232 8.83 14.37 -12.40
N SER A 233 9.45 14.50 -11.22
CA SER A 233 9.23 15.62 -10.32
C SER A 233 10.40 15.75 -9.34
N GLU A 234 10.97 16.95 -9.25
CA GLU A 234 12.06 17.23 -8.32
C GLU A 234 11.57 17.23 -6.86
N GLU A 235 10.36 17.74 -6.62
CA GLU A 235 9.72 17.78 -5.29
C GLU A 235 9.43 16.38 -4.78
N PHE A 236 8.86 15.53 -5.64
CA PHE A 236 8.62 14.13 -5.28
C PHE A 236 9.92 13.36 -5.02
N SER A 237 10.97 13.63 -5.80
CA SER A 237 12.30 13.05 -5.54
C SER A 237 12.84 13.48 -4.17
N LYS A 238 12.79 14.78 -3.85
CA LYS A 238 13.23 15.31 -2.54
C LYS A 238 12.42 14.71 -1.39
N PHE A 239 11.11 14.57 -1.57
CA PHE A 239 10.24 13.88 -0.62
C PHE A 239 10.71 12.43 -0.39
N CYS A 240 10.95 11.66 -1.45
CA CYS A 240 11.43 10.28 -1.33
C CYS A 240 12.76 10.20 -0.56
N ASP A 241 13.74 11.05 -0.91
CA ASP A 241 15.05 11.06 -0.26
C ASP A 241 14.93 11.41 1.23
N GLN A 242 14.13 12.42 1.58
CA GLN A 242 13.89 12.83 2.97
C GLN A 242 13.18 11.74 3.76
N LYS A 243 12.14 11.11 3.20
CA LYS A 243 11.37 10.07 3.88
C LYS A 243 12.18 8.79 4.05
N MET A 244 12.93 8.38 3.04
CA MET A 244 13.83 7.24 3.14
C MET A 244 14.90 7.47 4.21
N SER A 245 15.54 8.64 4.22
CA SER A 245 16.53 9.01 5.24
C SER A 245 15.96 9.02 6.67
N SER A 246 14.74 9.56 6.84
CA SER A 246 14.01 9.53 8.11
C SER A 246 13.77 8.10 8.61
N ILE A 247 13.31 7.22 7.73
CA ILE A 247 13.05 5.81 8.06
C ILE A 247 14.37 5.08 8.40
N ILE A 248 15.41 5.27 7.58
CA ILE A 248 16.75 4.71 7.81
C ILE A 248 17.28 5.11 9.18
N THR A 249 17.15 6.38 9.54
CA THR A 249 17.61 6.91 10.83
C THR A 249 16.78 6.36 11.97
N ALA A 250 15.44 6.32 11.84
CA ALA A 250 14.54 5.81 12.87
C ALA A 250 14.83 4.35 13.22
N MET A 251 15.18 3.51 12.24
CA MET A 251 15.47 2.09 12.43
C MET A 251 16.97 1.78 12.58
N ASN A 252 17.84 2.80 12.54
CA ASN A 252 19.28 2.64 12.52
C ASN A 252 19.77 1.64 11.44
N TRP A 253 19.21 1.77 10.23
CA TRP A 253 19.48 0.86 9.11
C TRP A 253 20.76 1.25 8.38
N THR A 254 21.82 0.45 8.49
CA THR A 254 23.15 0.83 7.99
C THR A 254 23.47 0.35 6.57
N ARG A 255 22.69 -0.59 6.02
CA ARG A 255 22.96 -1.23 4.74
C ARG A 255 22.17 -0.61 3.58
N PRO A 256 22.65 -0.68 2.32
CA PRO A 256 21.86 -0.32 1.16
C PRO A 256 20.55 -1.12 1.10
N TRP A 257 19.45 -0.49 0.68
CA TRP A 257 18.18 -1.19 0.51
C TRP A 257 18.20 -2.05 -0.76
N PRO A 258 17.78 -3.32 -0.67
CA PRO A 258 17.62 -4.17 -1.84
C PRO A 258 16.47 -3.67 -2.72
N GLU A 259 16.48 -4.06 -4.00
CA GLU A 259 15.54 -3.55 -4.99
C GLU A 259 14.08 -3.77 -4.58
N GLN A 260 13.73 -4.93 -4.02
CA GLN A 260 12.37 -5.23 -3.57
C GLN A 260 11.91 -4.27 -2.47
N LEU A 261 12.81 -3.89 -1.56
CA LEU A 261 12.51 -2.93 -0.50
C LEU A 261 12.37 -1.51 -1.05
N LEU A 262 13.27 -1.12 -1.96
CA LEU A 262 13.19 0.16 -2.67
C LEU A 262 11.88 0.29 -3.47
N GLN A 263 11.48 -0.76 -4.18
CA GLN A 263 10.23 -0.81 -4.92
C GLN A 263 9.03 -0.67 -3.99
N ALA A 264 8.99 -1.43 -2.89
CA ALA A 264 7.89 -1.38 -1.94
C ALA A 264 7.80 0.00 -1.25
N PHE A 265 8.95 0.59 -0.90
CA PHE A 265 9.02 1.97 -0.41
C PHE A 265 8.48 2.96 -1.43
N PHE A 266 8.95 2.86 -2.69
CA PHE A 266 8.52 3.76 -3.76
C PHE A 266 7.01 3.76 -3.93
N VAL A 267 6.38 2.59 -3.94
CA VAL A 267 4.92 2.47 -4.05
C VAL A 267 4.24 3.18 -2.87
N ALA A 268 4.69 2.94 -1.63
CA ALA A 268 4.14 3.60 -0.45
C ALA A 268 4.32 5.12 -0.45
N ALA A 269 5.54 5.59 -0.75
CA ALA A 269 5.88 7.00 -0.84
C ALA A 269 5.06 7.70 -1.93
N LYS A 270 4.93 7.07 -3.11
CA LYS A 270 4.11 7.59 -4.21
C LYS A 270 2.64 7.72 -3.81
N CYS A 271 2.04 6.70 -3.20
CA CYS A 271 0.63 6.78 -2.78
C CYS A 271 0.41 7.93 -1.78
N ILE A 272 1.33 8.15 -0.83
CA ILE A 272 1.22 9.23 0.16
C ILE A 272 1.46 10.61 -0.48
N TRP A 273 2.37 10.71 -1.44
CA TRP A 273 2.58 11.92 -2.21
C TRP A 273 1.33 12.27 -3.03
N LEU A 274 0.75 11.30 -3.74
CA LEU A 274 -0.50 11.50 -4.49
C LEU A 274 -1.66 11.87 -3.58
N LEU A 275 -1.73 11.26 -2.40
CA LEU A 275 -2.74 11.58 -1.39
C LEU A 275 -2.65 13.04 -0.95
N HIS A 276 -1.44 13.53 -0.75
CA HIS A 276 -1.16 14.91 -0.38
C HIS A 276 -1.52 15.88 -1.51
N LEU A 277 -1.10 15.61 -2.75
CA LEU A 277 -1.49 16.41 -3.91
C LEU A 277 -3.01 16.52 -4.04
N LEU A 278 -3.74 15.40 -3.86
CA LEU A 278 -5.19 15.43 -3.84
C LEU A 278 -5.75 16.23 -2.68
N ALA A 279 -5.25 16.05 -1.45
CA ALA A 279 -5.71 16.80 -0.28
C ALA A 279 -5.68 18.31 -0.50
N PHE A 280 -4.61 18.82 -1.13
CA PHE A 280 -4.41 20.24 -1.44
C PHE A 280 -5.08 20.69 -2.74
N SER A 281 -5.73 19.79 -3.48
CA SER A 281 -6.56 20.12 -4.65
C SER A 281 -8.01 20.51 -4.27
N PHE A 282 -8.44 20.20 -3.04
CA PHE A 282 -9.73 20.61 -2.49
C PHE A 282 -9.72 22.08 -2.06
N ASN A 283 -10.91 22.66 -1.91
CA ASN A 283 -11.10 24.00 -1.37
C ASN A 283 -12.22 24.00 -0.32
N PRO A 284 -11.89 24.03 0.99
CA PRO A 284 -10.55 24.10 1.57
C PRO A 284 -9.76 22.77 1.44
N PRO A 285 -8.42 22.77 1.61
CA PRO A 285 -7.63 21.55 1.66
C PRO A 285 -8.09 20.57 2.75
N LEU A 286 -7.98 19.28 2.48
CA LEU A 286 -8.38 18.25 3.44
C LEU A 286 -7.39 18.12 4.59
N GLY A 287 -7.90 18.15 5.82
CA GLY A 287 -7.08 18.07 7.03
C GLY A 287 -6.75 16.63 7.41
N ILE A 288 -5.47 16.37 7.71
CA ILE A 288 -5.04 15.13 8.34
C ILE A 288 -5.45 15.10 9.82
N LEU A 289 -6.08 14.01 10.25
CA LEU A 289 -6.42 13.75 11.64
C LEU A 289 -5.35 12.84 12.24
N ARG A 290 -4.73 13.30 13.34
CA ARG A 290 -3.81 12.50 14.16
C ARG A 290 -4.29 12.41 15.59
N VAL A 291 -3.94 11.31 16.25
CA VAL A 291 -4.33 11.03 17.63
C VAL A 291 -3.06 10.74 18.44
N GLU A 292 -2.90 11.46 19.54
CA GLU A 292 -1.78 11.30 20.46
C GLU A 292 -1.91 10.04 21.31
N GLU A 293 -0.76 9.55 21.79
CA GLU A 293 -0.71 8.50 22.80
C GLU A 293 -1.48 8.93 24.07
N ASN A 294 -2.11 7.95 24.74
CA ASN A 294 -2.91 8.12 25.95
C ASN A 294 -4.20 8.95 25.78
N ARG A 295 -4.61 9.33 24.57
CA ARG A 295 -5.93 9.92 24.36
C ARG A 295 -7.04 8.90 24.65
N SER A 296 -8.16 9.36 25.19
CA SER A 296 -9.36 8.53 25.35
C SER A 296 -9.87 8.08 23.98
N PHE A 297 -10.26 6.81 23.87
CA PHE A 297 -10.82 6.29 22.63
C PHE A 297 -12.17 6.93 22.32
N ASP A 298 -12.35 7.38 21.07
CA ASP A 298 -13.61 7.91 20.54
C ASP A 298 -13.94 7.23 19.21
N SER A 299 -15.03 6.46 19.19
CA SER A 299 -15.44 5.67 18.02
C SER A 299 -15.83 6.50 16.78
N HIS A 300 -16.13 7.80 16.95
CA HIS A 300 -16.44 8.70 15.84
C HIS A 300 -15.19 9.04 15.03
N PHE A 301 -14.02 9.12 15.70
CA PHE A 301 -12.75 9.52 15.10
C PHE A 301 -11.75 8.37 14.97
N MET A 302 -11.97 7.25 15.67
CA MET A 302 -10.99 6.19 15.83
C MET A 302 -11.59 4.79 15.58
N GLU A 303 -10.78 3.91 15.02
CA GLU A 303 -11.04 2.49 14.82
C GLU A 303 -9.93 1.67 15.48
N ASP A 304 -10.28 0.79 16.42
CA ASP A 304 -9.32 -0.08 17.11
C ASP A 304 -9.03 -1.34 16.28
N MET A 305 -7.76 -1.54 15.90
CA MET A 305 -7.33 -2.61 15.01
C MET A 305 -7.32 -4.02 15.64
N PHE A 306 -7.42 -4.10 16.98
CA PHE A 306 -7.54 -5.38 17.69
C PHE A 306 -8.97 -5.78 18.01
N MET A 307 -9.94 -4.86 17.88
CA MET A 307 -11.34 -5.14 18.18
C MET A 307 -12.00 -5.88 17.02
N ASN A 308 -11.72 -7.17 16.91
CA ASN A 308 -12.59 -8.11 16.22
C ASN A 308 -13.37 -8.89 17.31
N ARG A 309 -14.62 -8.48 17.57
CA ARG A 309 -15.66 -9.23 18.33
C ARG A 309 -15.77 -9.13 19.87
N GLN A 310 -15.04 -8.28 20.59
CA GLN A 310 -15.40 -8.03 22.01
C GLN A 310 -15.63 -6.55 22.29
N ARG A 311 -16.87 -6.21 22.66
CA ARG A 311 -17.23 -4.93 23.29
C ARG A 311 -16.51 -4.89 24.64
N SER A 312 -15.29 -4.38 24.68
CA SER A 312 -14.63 -4.07 25.96
C SER A 312 -15.38 -2.89 26.60
N LEU A 313 -16.05 -3.16 27.72
CA LEU A 313 -16.93 -2.22 28.44
C LEU A 313 -16.16 -1.20 29.30
N GLY A 314 -14.82 -1.14 29.18
CA GLY A 314 -13.96 -0.29 30.00
C GLY A 314 -13.39 0.92 29.24
N PRO A 315 -12.97 1.99 29.94
CA PRO A 315 -12.33 3.14 29.31
C PRO A 315 -11.02 2.71 28.65
N SER A 316 -11.02 2.73 27.32
CA SER A 316 -9.86 2.38 26.51
C SER A 316 -9.06 3.65 26.18
N ARG A 317 -7.72 3.57 26.27
CA ARG A 317 -6.82 4.68 25.91
C ARG A 317 -5.93 4.27 24.74
N VAL A 318 -5.67 5.19 23.83
CA VAL A 318 -4.80 4.95 22.67
C VAL A 318 -3.38 4.63 23.14
N LYS A 319 -2.86 3.47 22.71
CA LYS A 319 -1.46 3.07 22.85
C LYS A 319 -0.61 3.76 21.79
N ILE A 320 -1.04 3.68 20.54
CA ILE A 320 -0.34 4.24 19.39
C ILE A 320 -1.32 4.40 18.22
N MET A 321 -1.14 5.45 17.43
CA MET A 321 -1.82 5.61 16.15
C MET A 321 -1.08 4.82 15.08
N VAL A 322 -1.75 3.84 14.48
CA VAL A 322 -1.20 3.01 13.39
C VAL A 322 -1.26 3.75 12.07
N MET A 323 -2.41 4.39 11.78
CA MET A 323 -2.61 5.13 10.54
C MET A 323 -3.40 6.41 10.82
N PRO A 324 -3.05 7.54 10.18
CA PRO A 324 -3.81 8.76 10.30
C PRO A 324 -5.21 8.62 9.67
N GLY A 325 -6.09 9.51 10.13
CA GLY A 325 -7.40 9.76 9.56
C GLY A 325 -7.40 11.04 8.74
N PHE A 326 -8.57 11.40 8.19
CA PHE A 326 -8.76 12.61 7.41
C PHE A 326 -10.14 13.19 7.61
N TYR A 327 -10.24 14.52 7.62
CA TYR A 327 -11.50 15.23 7.48
C TYR A 327 -11.78 15.38 5.99
N VAL A 328 -12.84 14.75 5.51
CA VAL A 328 -13.24 14.73 4.10
C VAL A 328 -14.64 15.31 4.04
N GLN A 329 -14.73 16.62 3.81
CA GLN A 329 -15.99 17.38 3.81
C GLN A 329 -16.80 17.17 5.10
N ASP A 330 -17.98 16.56 5.00
CA ASP A 330 -18.91 16.24 6.08
C ASP A 330 -18.60 14.92 6.80
N ARG A 331 -17.58 14.19 6.34
CA ARG A 331 -17.21 12.85 6.83
C ARG A 331 -15.85 12.85 7.49
N VAL A 332 -15.69 11.95 8.45
CA VAL A 332 -14.41 11.66 9.08
C VAL A 332 -13.95 10.28 8.65
N LEU A 333 -12.82 10.22 7.97
CA LEU A 333 -12.09 8.98 7.80
C LEU A 333 -11.30 8.70 9.07
N ARG A 334 -11.75 7.72 9.84
CA ARG A 334 -11.22 7.43 11.18
C ARG A 334 -9.73 7.06 11.16
N CYS A 335 -9.02 7.47 12.22
CA CYS A 335 -7.70 6.97 12.53
C CYS A 335 -7.76 5.50 12.91
N LYS A 336 -6.74 4.74 12.51
CA LYS A 336 -6.56 3.37 12.96
C LYS A 336 -5.61 3.38 14.14
N VAL A 337 -6.06 2.87 15.28
CA VAL A 337 -5.32 2.94 16.55
C VAL A 337 -5.20 1.56 17.18
N LEU A 338 -4.20 1.39 18.03
CA LEU A 338 -4.16 0.30 19.01
C LEU A 338 -4.49 0.88 20.37
N CYS A 339 -5.36 0.24 21.14
CA CYS A 339 -5.68 0.71 22.48
C CYS A 339 -5.08 -0.18 23.58
N ARG A 340 -4.88 0.42 24.75
CA ARG A 340 -4.65 -0.27 26.02
C ARG A 340 -6.01 -0.41 26.71
N HIS A 341 -6.48 -1.65 26.86
CA HIS A 341 -7.65 -1.94 27.66
C HIS A 341 -7.22 -2.12 29.12
N LYS A 342 -7.90 -1.44 30.03
CA LYS A 342 -7.83 -1.81 31.44
C LYS A 342 -8.59 -3.13 31.60
N SER A 343 -7.93 -4.18 32.05
CA SER A 343 -8.63 -5.34 32.60
C SER A 343 -9.45 -4.85 33.78
N VAL A 344 -10.78 -5.06 33.73
CA VAL A 344 -11.61 -4.91 34.92
C VAL A 344 -11.10 -5.96 35.92
N PRO A 345 -10.78 -5.57 37.17
CA PRO A 345 -10.23 -6.48 38.17
C PRO A 345 -11.16 -7.64 38.50
#